data_AF-A0A948UE65-F1
#
_entry.id   AF-A0A948UE65-F1
#
_cell.length_a   1.000
_cell.length_b   1.000
_cell.length_c   1.000
_cell.angle_alpha   90.00
_cell.angle_beta   90.00
_cell.angle_gamma   90.00
#
_symmetry.space_group_name_H-M   'P 1'
#
loop_
_entity.id
_entity.type
_entity.pdbx_description
1 polymer ?
#
loop_
_entity_poly.entity_id
_entity_poly.type
_entity_poly.pdbx_seq_one_letter_code
_entity_poly.pdbx_strand_id
1 'polypeptide(L)'
;MIDNNTREAAIEFAKKNKNRIAKELTGIAKYAPDSVPISVFMAGSPGAGKTEFSKNLIKLLEDDNERRVIRIDGDEIRRFIPGYTGNNSQLFQGAISLIIEKTHDHVLHQKQSFVFDGTFSNYCKALQNINRSLAKGRPVFIFYIYQKPEVAWMFTKAREIVEGRNIPKGAFIKEFLGAKDTIN
;
A
#
# COMPACT_ATOMS: atom_id res chain seq x y z
N MET A 1 -21.48 4.04 18.53
CA MET A 1 -22.51 3.73 17.50
C MET A 1 -22.17 4.38 16.17
N ILE A 2 -21.92 5.70 16.11
CA ILE A 2 -21.56 6.40 14.86
C ILE A 2 -20.31 5.80 14.19
N ASP A 3 -19.21 5.60 14.94
CA ASP A 3 -17.97 5.04 14.38
C ASP A 3 -18.12 3.61 13.82
N ASN A 4 -19.00 2.80 14.42
CA ASN A 4 -19.29 1.45 13.92
C ASN A 4 -20.08 1.53 12.61
N ASN A 5 -21.10 2.39 12.54
CA ASN A 5 -21.87 2.60 11.32
C ASN A 5 -20.97 3.11 10.18
N THR A 6 -20.04 4.03 10.47
CA THR A 6 -19.07 4.52 9.49
C THR A 6 -18.14 3.40 9.00
N ARG A 7 -17.62 2.57 9.91
CA ARG A 7 -16.77 1.43 9.57
C ARG A 7 -17.51 0.41 8.71
N GLU A 8 -18.74 0.07 9.07
CA GLU A 8 -19.58 -0.87 8.33
C GLU A 8 -19.91 -0.35 6.94
N ALA A 9 -20.34 0.91 6.82
CA ALA A 9 -20.61 1.56 5.54
C ALA A 9 -19.36 1.58 4.64
N ALA A 10 -18.18 1.86 5.19
CA ALA A 10 -16.93 1.82 4.44
C ALA A 10 -16.63 0.40 3.93
N ILE A 11 -16.83 -0.63 4.75
CA ILE A 11 -16.65 -2.03 4.36
C ILE A 11 -17.66 -2.44 3.29
N GLU A 12 -18.93 -2.07 3.43
CA GLU A 12 -19.95 -2.35 2.42
C GLU A 12 -19.63 -1.68 1.09
N PHE A 13 -19.22 -0.41 1.13
CA PHE A 13 -18.76 0.31 -0.04
C PHE A 13 -17.61 -0.43 -0.73
N ALA A 14 -16.59 -0.84 0.03
CA ALA A 14 -15.46 -1.59 -0.49
C ALA A 14 -15.89 -2.94 -1.09
N LYS A 15 -16.79 -3.69 -0.43
CA LYS A 15 -17.31 -4.96 -0.98
C LYS A 15 -18.02 -4.75 -2.33
N LYS A 16 -18.85 -3.71 -2.43
CA LYS A 16 -19.60 -3.36 -3.65
C LYS A 16 -18.69 -2.83 -4.77
N ASN A 17 -17.62 -2.10 -4.43
CA ASN A 17 -16.82 -1.33 -5.40
C ASN A 17 -15.40 -1.87 -5.67
N LYS A 18 -14.84 -2.76 -4.84
CA LYS A 18 -13.43 -3.20 -4.96
C LYS A 18 -13.06 -3.71 -6.34
N ASN A 19 -13.98 -4.38 -7.04
CA ASN A 19 -13.75 -4.88 -8.41
C ASN A 19 -13.63 -3.73 -9.41
N ARG A 20 -14.51 -2.73 -9.31
CA ARG A 20 -14.51 -1.54 -10.17
C ARG A 20 -13.23 -0.72 -9.93
N ILE A 21 -12.94 -0.43 -8.66
CA ILE A 21 -11.76 0.36 -8.27
C ILE A 21 -10.47 -0.36 -8.67
N ALA A 22 -10.35 -1.67 -8.42
CA ALA A 22 -9.17 -2.42 -8.85
C ALA A 22 -8.97 -2.35 -10.37
N LYS A 23 -10.03 -2.54 -11.18
CA LYS A 23 -9.93 -2.41 -12.64
C LYS A 23 -9.49 -1.01 -13.09
N GLU A 24 -9.98 0.03 -12.44
CA GLU A 24 -9.60 1.42 -12.71
C GLU A 24 -8.12 1.66 -12.40
N LEU A 25 -7.63 1.16 -11.26
CA LEU A 25 -6.24 1.28 -10.83
C LEU A 25 -5.27 0.43 -11.67
N THR A 26 -5.74 -0.66 -12.29
CA THR A 26 -4.91 -1.62 -13.04
C THR A 26 -5.24 -1.67 -14.53
N GLY A 27 -5.81 -0.59 -15.09
CA GLY A 27 -6.22 -0.54 -16.49
C GLY A 27 -5.09 -0.89 -17.47
N ILE A 28 -5.29 -1.93 -18.29
CA ILE A 28 -4.26 -2.47 -19.20
C ILE A 28 -3.80 -1.49 -20.28
N ALA A 29 -4.65 -0.52 -20.64
CA ALA A 29 -4.29 0.52 -21.60
C ALA A 29 -3.19 1.44 -21.06
N LYS A 30 -3.12 1.61 -19.72
CA LYS A 30 -2.07 2.37 -19.05
C LYS A 30 -0.93 1.47 -18.59
N TYR A 31 -1.24 0.28 -18.06
CA TYR A 31 -0.27 -0.66 -17.52
C TYR A 31 -0.31 -1.94 -18.35
N ALA A 32 0.48 -2.01 -19.41
CA ALA A 32 0.50 -3.18 -20.26
C ALA A 32 1.02 -4.42 -19.48
N PRO A 33 0.49 -5.63 -19.76
CA PRO A 33 1.09 -6.87 -19.30
C PRO A 33 2.54 -6.98 -19.75
N ASP A 34 3.37 -7.57 -18.90
CA ASP A 34 4.78 -7.78 -19.17
C ASP A 34 5.12 -9.28 -19.29
N SER A 35 6.14 -9.60 -20.08
CA SER A 35 6.67 -10.97 -20.19
C SER A 35 7.37 -11.42 -18.91
N VAL A 36 8.01 -10.50 -18.19
CA VAL A 36 8.72 -10.72 -16.92
C VAL A 36 8.32 -9.65 -15.89
N PRO A 37 7.08 -9.69 -15.37
CA PRO A 37 6.60 -8.65 -14.46
C PRO A 37 7.27 -8.76 -13.09
N ILE A 38 7.68 -7.62 -12.55
CA ILE A 38 8.36 -7.55 -11.25
C ILE A 38 7.38 -7.27 -10.13
N SER A 39 7.68 -7.80 -8.94
CA SER A 39 6.93 -7.53 -7.71
C SER A 39 7.86 -6.84 -6.71
N VAL A 40 7.56 -5.61 -6.35
CA VAL A 40 8.33 -4.87 -5.35
C VAL A 40 7.48 -4.64 -4.11
N PHE A 41 8.02 -4.94 -2.94
CA PHE A 41 7.39 -4.68 -1.65
C PHE A 41 8.21 -3.66 -0.85
N MET A 42 7.58 -2.57 -0.45
CA MET A 42 8.18 -1.63 0.49
C MET A 42 7.96 -2.11 1.91
N ALA A 43 8.95 -1.90 2.77
CA ALA A 43 8.88 -2.15 4.20
C ALA A 43 9.46 -0.98 4.98
N GLY A 44 8.92 -0.73 6.18
CA GLY A 44 9.37 0.35 7.05
C GLY A 44 8.23 1.10 7.73
N SER A 45 8.54 1.82 8.80
CA SER A 45 7.55 2.54 9.60
C SER A 45 6.89 3.69 8.84
N PRO A 46 5.75 4.22 9.31
CA PRO A 46 5.30 5.56 8.92
C PRO A 46 6.42 6.58 9.09
N GLY A 47 6.47 7.57 8.21
CA GLY A 47 7.52 8.59 8.21
C GLY A 47 8.93 8.10 7.88
N ALA A 48 9.14 6.83 7.52
CA ALA A 48 10.48 6.34 7.15
C ALA A 48 10.97 6.83 5.77
N GLY A 49 10.11 7.43 4.95
CA GLY A 49 10.46 7.88 3.59
C GLY A 49 10.13 6.89 2.47
N LYS A 50 9.37 5.82 2.75
CA LYS A 50 8.93 4.82 1.75
C LYS A 50 8.24 5.43 0.53
N THR A 51 7.34 6.39 0.76
CA THR A 51 6.57 7.03 -0.31
C THR A 51 7.47 7.70 -1.34
N GLU A 52 8.43 8.51 -0.90
CA GLU A 52 9.37 9.19 -1.81
C GLU A 52 10.32 8.20 -2.48
N PHE A 53 10.79 7.18 -1.76
CA PHE A 53 11.59 6.11 -2.37
C PHE A 53 10.80 5.36 -3.44
N SER A 54 9.55 4.99 -3.17
CA SER A 54 8.71 4.23 -4.11
C SER A 54 8.42 5.01 -5.40
N LYS A 55 8.16 6.33 -5.29
CA LYS A 55 7.96 7.20 -6.45
C LYS A 55 9.22 7.32 -7.30
N ASN A 56 10.38 7.52 -6.67
CA ASN A 56 11.66 7.59 -7.37
C ASN A 56 12.01 6.24 -8.03
N LEU A 57 11.76 5.12 -7.33
CA LEU A 57 11.96 3.79 -7.89
C LEU A 57 11.07 3.57 -9.12
N ILE A 58 9.79 3.94 -9.06
CA ILE A 58 8.89 3.86 -10.22
C ILE A 58 9.44 4.69 -11.36
N LYS A 59 9.86 5.93 -11.11
CA LYS A 59 10.44 6.80 -12.15
C LYS A 59 11.64 6.12 -12.84
N LEU A 60 12.55 5.52 -12.06
CA LEU A 60 13.71 4.80 -12.60
C LEU A 60 13.32 3.52 -13.37
N LEU A 61 12.27 2.83 -12.96
CA LEU A 61 11.78 1.61 -13.64
C LEU A 61 11.00 1.92 -14.91
N GLU A 62 10.39 3.11 -15.00
CA GLU A 62 9.64 3.58 -16.17
C GLU A 62 10.54 4.35 -17.18
N ASP A 63 11.72 4.82 -16.76
CA ASP A 63 12.67 5.52 -17.64
C ASP A 63 13.11 4.59 -18.79
N ASP A 64 12.98 5.09 -20.02
CA ASP A 64 13.40 4.48 -21.29
C ASP A 64 12.74 3.15 -21.76
N ASN A 65 11.77 2.57 -21.04
CA ASN A 65 11.36 1.16 -21.30
C ASN A 65 9.91 0.92 -21.78
N GLU A 66 9.10 1.94 -22.09
CA GLU A 66 7.63 1.86 -22.34
C GLU A 66 6.80 1.18 -21.22
N ARG A 67 7.47 0.58 -20.24
CA ARG A 67 6.94 -0.16 -19.12
C ARG A 67 6.33 0.81 -18.12
N ARG A 68 5.14 0.47 -17.64
CA ARG A 68 4.46 1.23 -16.59
C ARG A 68 4.30 0.37 -15.35
N VAL A 69 4.57 0.95 -14.19
CA VAL A 69 4.59 0.24 -12.91
C VAL A 69 3.47 0.76 -12.03
N ILE A 70 2.66 -0.16 -11.49
CA ILE A 70 1.53 0.18 -10.64
C ILE A 70 2.02 0.40 -9.21
N ARG A 71 1.71 1.54 -8.60
CA ARG A 71 1.87 1.76 -7.17
C ARG A 71 0.59 1.32 -6.45
N ILE A 72 0.71 0.41 -5.49
CA ILE A 72 -0.39 0.00 -4.61
C ILE A 72 -0.15 0.68 -3.25
N ASP A 73 -0.89 1.75 -2.99
CA ASP A 73 -0.80 2.54 -1.75
C ASP A 73 -2.17 2.71 -1.10
N GLY A 74 -2.24 2.45 0.21
CA GLY A 74 -3.44 2.67 1.00
C GLY A 74 -3.88 4.13 1.03
N ASP A 75 -2.97 5.10 0.97
CA ASP A 75 -3.31 6.52 0.98
C ASP A 75 -3.97 6.98 -0.32
N GLU A 76 -3.61 6.40 -1.46
CA GLU A 76 -4.29 6.65 -2.73
C GLU A 76 -5.69 6.02 -2.72
N ILE A 77 -5.82 4.81 -2.19
CA ILE A 77 -7.09 4.08 -2.12
C ILE A 77 -8.11 4.75 -1.19
N ARG A 78 -7.65 5.39 -0.11
CA ARG A 78 -8.51 6.13 0.84
C ARG A 78 -9.40 7.16 0.14
N ARG A 79 -8.89 7.80 -0.92
CA ARG A 79 -9.59 8.87 -1.65
C ARG A 79 -10.84 8.38 -2.39
N PHE A 80 -10.96 7.07 -2.63
CA PHE A 80 -12.12 6.48 -3.29
C PHE A 80 -13.27 6.18 -2.33
N ILE A 81 -13.04 6.17 -1.01
CA ILE A 81 -14.04 5.73 -0.03
C ILE A 81 -14.78 6.96 0.53
N PRO A 82 -16.11 7.07 0.32
CA PRO A 82 -16.89 8.19 0.83
C PRO A 82 -16.80 8.34 2.35
N GLY A 83 -16.74 9.59 2.81
CA GLY A 83 -16.70 9.93 4.24
C GLY A 83 -15.32 9.83 4.89
N TYR A 84 -14.26 9.52 4.14
CA TYR A 84 -12.88 9.63 4.65
C TYR A 84 -12.48 11.12 4.80
N THR A 85 -11.99 11.49 5.99
CA THR A 85 -11.63 12.89 6.33
C THR A 85 -10.21 13.03 6.86
N GLY A 86 -9.39 11.98 6.79
CA GLY A 86 -8.06 11.98 7.42
C GLY A 86 -8.11 11.56 8.89
N ASN A 87 -8.79 12.33 9.73
CA ASN A 87 -8.87 12.12 11.18
C ASN A 87 -9.54 10.79 11.56
N ASN A 88 -10.41 10.27 10.70
CA ASN A 88 -11.10 9.00 10.88
C ASN A 88 -10.35 7.80 10.23
N SER A 89 -9.06 7.93 9.93
CA SER A 89 -8.25 6.94 9.20
C SER A 89 -8.39 5.50 9.68
N GLN A 90 -8.54 5.31 11.00
CA GLN A 90 -8.68 4.01 11.64
C GLN A 90 -9.97 3.27 11.26
N LEU A 91 -11.06 4.01 10.99
CA LEU A 91 -12.35 3.43 10.64
C LEU A 91 -12.35 2.79 9.24
N PHE A 92 -11.43 3.22 8.37
CA PHE A 92 -11.40 2.83 6.95
C PHE A 92 -10.40 1.71 6.66
N GLN A 93 -9.55 1.31 7.61
CA GLN A 93 -8.46 0.36 7.37
C GLN A 93 -8.94 -0.99 6.82
N GLY A 94 -10.08 -1.49 7.31
CA GLY A 94 -10.68 -2.74 6.80
C GLY A 94 -11.14 -2.61 5.35
N ALA A 95 -11.84 -1.54 5.02
CA ALA A 95 -12.32 -1.25 3.67
C ALA A 95 -11.16 -1.09 2.67
N ILE A 96 -10.12 -0.36 3.06
CA ILE A 96 -8.90 -0.17 2.25
C ILE A 96 -8.20 -1.49 2.00
N SER A 97 -8.07 -2.34 3.04
CA SER A 97 -7.43 -3.66 2.90
C SER A 97 -8.16 -4.53 1.87
N LEU A 98 -9.48 -4.49 1.81
CA LEU A 98 -10.26 -5.22 0.82
C LEU A 98 -9.99 -4.75 -0.63
N ILE A 99 -9.80 -3.46 -0.82
CA ILE A 99 -9.50 -2.87 -2.14
C ILE A 99 -8.05 -3.15 -2.53
N ILE A 100 -7.10 -3.02 -1.60
CA ILE A 100 -5.68 -3.37 -1.80
C ILE A 100 -5.55 -4.83 -2.23
N GLU A 101 -6.15 -5.75 -1.48
CA GLU A 101 -6.09 -7.19 -1.80
C GLU A 101 -6.64 -7.48 -3.20
N LYS A 102 -7.75 -6.83 -3.55
CA LYS A 102 -8.35 -7.00 -4.88
C LYS A 102 -7.47 -6.39 -5.98
N THR A 103 -6.86 -5.23 -5.72
CA THR A 103 -5.92 -4.60 -6.66
C THR A 103 -4.70 -5.50 -6.87
N HIS A 104 -4.17 -6.09 -5.79
CA HIS A 104 -3.07 -7.05 -5.85
C HIS A 104 -3.43 -8.31 -6.66
N ASP A 105 -4.65 -8.84 -6.52
CA ASP A 105 -5.12 -9.95 -7.37
C ASP A 105 -5.09 -9.57 -8.87
N HIS A 106 -5.57 -8.36 -9.19
CA HIS A 106 -5.67 -7.88 -10.57
C HIS A 106 -4.28 -7.72 -11.20
N VAL A 107 -3.33 -7.06 -10.54
CA VAL A 107 -1.97 -6.88 -11.09
C VAL A 107 -1.24 -8.20 -11.29
N LEU A 108 -1.47 -9.19 -10.41
CA LEU A 108 -0.90 -10.52 -10.54
C LEU A 108 -1.53 -11.28 -11.72
N HIS A 109 -2.85 -11.23 -11.86
CA HIS A 109 -3.57 -11.88 -12.96
C HIS A 109 -3.22 -11.28 -14.32
N GLN A 110 -3.12 -9.96 -14.40
CA GLN A 110 -2.83 -9.21 -15.62
C GLN A 110 -1.34 -9.16 -15.97
N LYS A 111 -0.47 -9.85 -15.21
CA LYS A 111 0.99 -9.85 -15.41
C LYS A 111 1.59 -8.43 -15.46
N GLN A 112 1.13 -7.55 -14.59
CA GLN A 112 1.62 -6.16 -14.53
C GLN A 112 2.64 -6.01 -13.42
N SER A 113 3.71 -5.24 -13.65
CA SER A 113 4.70 -4.88 -12.64
C SER A 113 4.11 -3.95 -11.58
N PHE A 114 4.47 -4.14 -10.31
CA PHE A 114 3.95 -3.31 -9.22
C PHE A 114 4.97 -3.00 -8.13
N VAL A 115 4.75 -1.88 -7.45
CA VAL A 115 5.35 -1.51 -6.16
C VAL A 115 4.24 -1.44 -5.12
N PHE A 116 4.32 -2.29 -4.10
CA PHE A 116 3.39 -2.32 -2.99
C PHE A 116 3.94 -1.45 -1.86
N ASP A 117 3.42 -0.23 -1.71
CA ASP A 117 3.84 0.72 -0.67
C ASP A 117 3.06 0.50 0.63
N GLY A 118 3.49 -0.53 1.36
CA GLY A 118 2.98 -0.87 2.68
C GLY A 118 4.04 -0.70 3.76
N THR A 119 3.65 -0.87 5.03
CA THR A 119 4.61 -0.91 6.15
C THR A 119 5.28 -2.26 6.30
N PHE A 120 4.67 -3.31 5.74
CA PHE A 120 5.15 -4.70 5.82
C PHE A 120 5.28 -5.19 7.28
N SER A 121 4.43 -4.71 8.18
CA SER A 121 4.55 -4.94 9.62
C SER A 121 3.83 -6.18 10.15
N ASN A 122 3.24 -7.00 9.28
CA ASN A 122 2.56 -8.25 9.65
C ASN A 122 3.18 -9.39 8.85
N TYR A 123 3.94 -10.23 9.53
CA TYR A 123 4.70 -11.33 8.93
C TYR A 123 3.83 -12.26 8.07
N CYS A 124 2.71 -12.77 8.60
CA CYS A 124 1.87 -13.71 7.87
C CYS A 124 1.32 -13.10 6.57
N LYS A 125 0.87 -11.84 6.60
CA LYS A 125 0.39 -11.14 5.40
C LYS A 125 1.51 -10.83 4.42
N ALA A 126 2.66 -10.40 4.92
CA ALA A 126 3.87 -10.15 4.13
C ALA A 126 4.29 -11.42 3.36
N LEU A 127 4.44 -12.53 4.08
CA LEU A 127 4.78 -13.83 3.52
C LEU A 127 3.74 -14.31 2.50
N GLN A 128 2.45 -14.17 2.80
CA GLN A 128 1.38 -14.52 1.86
C GLN A 128 1.47 -13.71 0.57
N ASN A 129 1.72 -12.40 0.65
CA ASN A 129 1.84 -11.53 -0.51
C ASN A 129 3.09 -11.83 -1.35
N ILE A 130 4.22 -12.13 -0.72
CA ILE A 130 5.42 -12.61 -1.40
C ILE A 130 5.14 -13.93 -2.12
N ASN A 131 4.58 -14.91 -1.41
CA ASN A 131 4.31 -16.24 -1.96
C ASN A 131 3.37 -16.19 -3.16
N ARG A 132 2.39 -15.29 -3.18
CA ARG A 132 1.51 -15.06 -4.34
C ARG A 132 2.28 -14.58 -5.57
N SER A 133 3.32 -13.75 -5.38
CA SER A 133 4.19 -13.31 -6.48
C SER A 133 5.12 -14.44 -6.94
N LEU A 134 5.74 -15.16 -6.00
CA LEU A 134 6.64 -16.29 -6.30
C LEU A 134 5.92 -17.42 -7.03
N ALA A 135 4.68 -17.75 -6.62
CA ALA A 135 3.84 -18.75 -7.28
C ALA A 135 3.49 -18.40 -8.74
N LYS A 136 3.69 -17.14 -9.15
CA LYS A 136 3.53 -16.66 -10.54
C LYS A 136 4.87 -16.55 -11.29
N GLY A 137 5.97 -17.04 -10.71
CA GLY A 137 7.31 -17.01 -11.33
C GLY A 137 7.90 -15.61 -11.45
N ARG A 138 7.47 -14.68 -10.59
CA ARG A 138 7.86 -13.26 -10.67
C ARG A 138 9.12 -13.01 -9.84
N PRO A 139 10.09 -12.21 -10.32
CA PRO A 139 11.13 -11.65 -9.46
C PRO A 139 10.50 -10.81 -8.34
N VAL A 140 10.91 -11.07 -7.10
CA VAL A 140 10.42 -10.37 -5.92
C VAL A 140 11.54 -9.57 -5.29
N PHE A 141 11.32 -8.28 -5.08
CA PHE A 141 12.23 -7.37 -4.38
C PHE A 141 11.57 -6.82 -3.14
N ILE A 142 12.31 -6.74 -2.04
CA ILE A 142 11.85 -6.14 -0.79
C ILE A 142 12.80 -5.01 -0.43
N PHE A 143 12.28 -3.79 -0.36
CA PHE A 143 13.06 -2.61 0.06
C PHE A 143 12.64 -2.20 1.46
N TYR A 144 13.51 -2.47 2.43
CA TYR A 144 13.36 -2.00 3.79
C TYR A 144 13.98 -0.61 3.95
N ILE A 145 13.14 0.37 4.24
CA ILE A 145 13.56 1.75 4.48
C ILE A 145 13.60 1.98 5.99
N TYR A 146 14.81 2.13 6.50
CA TYR A 146 15.05 2.44 7.91
C TYR A 146 15.21 3.94 8.12
N GLN A 147 14.56 4.45 9.16
CA GLN A 147 14.79 5.78 9.68
C GLN A 147 14.78 5.73 11.21
N LYS A 148 15.59 6.58 11.86
CA LYS A 148 15.60 6.70 13.32
C LYS A 148 14.18 6.99 13.82
N PRO A 149 13.68 6.30 14.86
CA PRO A 149 12.29 6.38 15.26
C PRO A 149 11.84 7.80 15.63
N GLU A 150 12.74 8.62 16.19
CA GLU A 150 12.47 10.02 16.53
C GLU A 150 12.19 10.86 15.28
N VAL A 151 12.98 10.67 14.23
CA VAL A 151 12.86 11.37 12.95
C VAL A 151 11.63 10.87 12.18
N ALA A 152 11.42 9.56 12.12
CA ALA A 152 10.24 8.97 11.49
C ALA A 152 8.95 9.43 12.17
N TRP A 153 8.95 9.55 13.51
CA TRP A 153 7.82 10.09 14.26
C TRP A 153 7.60 11.58 13.98
N MET A 154 8.67 12.37 13.91
CA MET A 154 8.59 13.77 13.52
C MET A 154 7.94 13.94 12.14
N PHE A 155 8.37 13.17 11.14
CA PHE A 155 7.78 13.20 9.79
C PHE A 155 6.35 12.69 9.75
N THR A 156 6.01 11.70 10.58
CA THR A 156 4.63 11.23 10.71
C THR A 156 3.71 12.35 11.20
N LYS A 157 4.13 13.08 12.23
CA LYS A 157 3.39 14.25 12.74
C LYS A 157 3.31 15.39 11.72
N ALA A 158 4.39 15.63 10.98
CA ALA A 158 4.40 16.66 9.93
C ALA A 158 3.39 16.33 8.81
N ARG A 159 3.31 15.06 8.37
CA ARG A 159 2.30 14.62 7.40
C ARG A 159 0.88 14.73 7.94
N GLU A 160 0.65 14.52 9.22
CA GLU A 160 -0.68 14.71 9.82
C GLU A 160 -1.18 16.15 9.65
N ILE A 161 -0.31 17.15 9.82
CA ILE A 161 -0.66 18.57 9.64
C ILE A 161 -1.00 18.88 8.18
N VAL A 162 -0.25 18.31 7.23
CA VAL A 162 -0.39 18.61 5.79
C VAL A 162 -1.52 17.82 5.14
N GLU A 163 -1.65 16.54 5.49
CA GLU A 163 -2.53 15.58 4.81
C GLU A 163 -3.74 15.15 5.66
N GLY A 164 -3.82 15.57 6.92
CA GLY A 164 -4.90 15.22 7.85
C GLY A 164 -4.88 13.76 8.32
N ARG A 165 -3.89 12.95 7.93
CA ARG A 165 -3.80 11.54 8.33
C ARG A 165 -3.24 11.40 9.74
N ASN A 166 -4.12 11.32 10.74
CA ASN A 166 -3.72 10.99 12.11
C ASN A 166 -3.28 9.52 12.22
N ILE A 167 -2.08 9.31 12.79
CA ILE A 167 -1.55 7.99 13.17
C ILE A 167 -1.20 8.03 14.66
N PRO A 168 -1.94 7.32 15.52
CA PRO A 168 -1.63 7.31 16.94
C PRO A 168 -0.25 6.72 17.23
N LYS A 169 0.42 7.25 18.25
CA LYS A 169 1.77 6.83 18.65
C LYS A 169 1.90 5.32 18.86
N GLY A 170 0.90 4.69 19.47
CA GLY A 170 0.89 3.22 19.66
C GLY A 170 0.86 2.45 18.34
N ALA A 171 0.11 2.93 17.34
CA ALA A 171 0.10 2.34 16.00
C ALA A 171 1.45 2.54 15.30
N PHE A 172 2.06 3.72 15.42
CA PHE A 172 3.41 3.98 14.90
C PHE A 172 4.45 3.01 15.48
N ILE A 173 4.50 2.85 16.81
CA ILE A 173 5.47 1.95 17.48
C ILE A 173 5.26 0.51 17.00
N LYS A 174 4.00 0.06 16.94
CA LYS A 174 3.66 -1.28 16.46
C LYS A 174 4.12 -1.50 15.02
N GLU A 175 3.88 -0.54 14.13
CA GLU A 175 4.31 -0.64 12.73
C GLU A 175 5.82 -0.55 12.57
N PHE A 176 6.51 0.25 13.39
CA PHE A 176 7.97 0.36 13.39
C PHE A 176 8.64 -0.96 13.78
N LEU A 177 8.27 -1.51 14.93
CA LEU A 177 8.83 -2.78 15.42
C LEU A 177 8.43 -3.92 14.49
N GLY A 178 7.16 -4.00 14.12
CA GLY A 178 6.67 -5.06 13.25
C GLY A 178 7.33 -5.07 11.86
N ALA A 179 7.64 -3.91 11.28
CA ALA A 179 8.36 -3.84 10.01
C ALA A 179 9.81 -4.36 10.13
N LYS A 180 10.49 -4.03 11.24
CA LYS A 180 11.83 -4.54 11.52
C LYS A 180 11.82 -6.07 11.73
N ASP A 181 10.89 -6.56 12.55
CA ASP A 181 10.77 -7.98 12.88
C ASP A 181 10.35 -8.83 11.68
N THR A 182 9.56 -8.28 10.75
CA THR A 182 9.13 -9.01 9.55
C THR A 182 10.25 -9.19 8.53
N ILE A 183 11.27 -8.33 8.55
CA ILE A 183 12.38 -8.34 7.59
C ILE A 183 13.58 -9.18 8.09
N ASN A 184 13.77 -9.27 9.41
CA ASN A 184 14.82 -10.10 10.02
C ASN A 184 14.49 -11.59 9.95
#